data_AF-A0A382VRB1-F1
#
_entry.id   AF-A0A382VRB1-F1
#
_cell.length_a   1.000
_cell.length_b   1.000
_cell.length_c   1.000
_cell.angle_alpha   90.00
_cell.angle_beta   90.00
_cell.angle_gamma   90.00
#
_symmetry.space_group_name_H-M   'P 1'
#
loop_
_entity.id
_entity.type
_entity.pdbx_description
1 polymer ?
#
loop_
_entity_poly.entity_id
_entity_poly.type
_entity_poly.pdbx_seq_one_letter_code
_entity_poly.pdbx_strand_id
1 'polypeptide(L)'
;MGLPKKLTEQQMKFAYELITNEGRKTATQCAIDAGFAKDSARQYASKLQNPKLYPLVVKHMGVLREEWQRKYEVTYERHIAELGKIRQSALSKGAWSAAVNAEVARGKAAGLYIEQKIIRTGKLED
;
A
#
# COMPACT_ATOMS: atom_id res chain seq x y z
N MET A 1 -26.46 26.68 4.19
CA MET A 1 -25.98 25.93 5.38
C MET A 1 -24.49 25.73 5.26
N GLY A 2 -23.71 26.22 6.22
CA GLY A 2 -22.24 26.11 6.20
C GLY A 2 -21.76 24.67 6.34
N LEU A 3 -20.63 24.36 5.71
CA LEU A 3 -20.00 23.03 5.82
C LEU A 3 -19.73 22.69 7.30
N PRO A 4 -20.05 21.47 7.75
CA PRO A 4 -19.79 21.05 9.12
C PRO A 4 -18.29 21.15 9.44
N LYS A 5 -17.94 21.66 10.62
CA LYS A 5 -16.54 21.84 11.05
C LYS A 5 -15.81 20.53 11.36
N LYS A 6 -16.52 19.40 11.50
CA LYS A 6 -15.98 18.09 11.88
C LYS A 6 -16.66 16.97 11.09
N LEU A 7 -15.92 15.89 10.86
CA LEU A 7 -16.44 14.66 10.26
C LEU A 7 -17.34 13.91 11.25
N THR A 8 -18.42 13.31 10.76
CA THR A 8 -19.23 12.39 11.55
C THR A 8 -18.59 11.00 11.60
N GLU A 9 -18.92 10.21 12.61
CA GLU A 9 -18.42 8.82 12.73
C GLU A 9 -18.77 7.97 11.51
N GLN A 10 -19.97 8.12 10.96
CA GLN A 10 -20.39 7.44 9.73
C GLN A 10 -19.53 7.84 8.52
N GLN A 11 -19.15 9.12 8.40
CA GLN A 11 -18.28 9.60 7.33
C GLN A 11 -16.84 9.08 7.48
N MET A 12 -16.32 9.04 8.71
CA MET A 12 -15.00 8.45 9.00
C MET A 12 -15.00 6.96 8.68
N LYS A 13 -16.04 6.23 9.10
CA LYS A 13 -16.19 4.80 8.83
C LYS A 13 -16.29 4.51 7.32
N PHE A 14 -17.04 5.33 6.58
CA PHE A 14 -17.09 5.24 5.12
C PHE A 14 -15.71 5.44 4.48
N ALA A 15 -14.99 6.49 4.87
CA ALA A 15 -13.66 6.79 4.36
C ALA A 15 -12.67 5.65 4.63
N TYR A 16 -12.69 5.10 5.85
CA TYR A 16 -11.88 3.94 6.23
C TYR A 16 -12.22 2.70 5.38
N GLU A 17 -13.49 2.28 5.34
CA GLU A 17 -13.94 1.12 4.57
C GLU A 17 -13.58 1.23 3.09
N LEU A 18 -13.69 2.44 2.51
CA LEU A 18 -13.40 2.69 1.11
C LEU A 18 -11.90 2.56 0.78
N ILE A 19 -11.01 3.04 1.66
CA ILE A 19 -9.56 2.95 1.44
C ILE A 19 -9.03 1.54 1.74
N THR A 20 -9.47 0.90 2.83
CA THR A 20 -8.94 -0.42 3.21
C THR A 20 -9.44 -1.56 2.33
N ASN A 21 -10.60 -1.40 1.70
CA ASN A 21 -11.21 -2.41 0.82
C ASN A 21 -11.23 -2.00 -0.66
N GLU A 22 -10.33 -1.09 -1.07
CA GLU A 22 -10.19 -0.69 -2.47
C GLU A 22 -10.04 -1.93 -3.38
N GLY A 23 -10.87 -2.02 -4.41
CA GLY A 23 -10.91 -3.16 -5.35
C GLY A 23 -11.65 -4.41 -4.85
N ARG A 24 -12.06 -4.48 -3.57
CA ARG A 24 -12.83 -5.62 -3.01
C ARG A 24 -14.30 -5.30 -2.78
N LYS A 25 -14.61 -4.07 -2.37
CA LYS A 25 -15.98 -3.59 -2.13
C LYS A 25 -16.28 -2.42 -3.05
N THR A 26 -17.55 -2.30 -3.46
CA THR A 26 -18.02 -1.10 -4.16
C THR A 26 -18.24 0.03 -3.15
N ALA A 27 -18.16 1.28 -3.61
CA ALA A 27 -18.40 2.43 -2.73
C ALA A 27 -19.82 2.42 -2.12
N THR A 28 -20.81 1.88 -2.83
CA THR A 28 -22.16 1.67 -2.30
C THR A 28 -22.15 0.71 -1.12
N GLN A 29 -21.42 -0.42 -1.24
CA GLN A 29 -21.30 -1.38 -0.14
C GLN A 29 -20.57 -0.76 1.06
N CYS A 30 -19.49 -0.01 0.83
CA CYS A 30 -18.81 0.71 1.92
C CYS A 30 -19.73 1.72 2.62
N ALA A 31 -20.64 2.37 1.89
CA ALA A 31 -21.63 3.26 2.50
C ALA A 31 -22.66 2.48 3.34
N ILE A 32 -23.14 1.32 2.88
CA ILE A 32 -24.03 0.47 3.67
C ILE A 32 -23.34 0.00 4.96
N ASP A 33 -22.09 -0.47 4.85
CA ASP A 33 -21.31 -0.95 5.99
C ASP A 33 -20.99 0.19 6.98
N ALA A 34 -20.86 1.41 6.48
CA ALA A 34 -20.69 2.63 7.27
C ALA A 34 -21.99 3.10 7.97
N GLY A 35 -23.13 2.48 7.69
CA GLY A 35 -24.42 2.75 8.33
C GLY A 35 -25.36 3.67 7.55
N PHE A 36 -25.09 3.93 6.26
CA PHE A 36 -26.04 4.65 5.40
C PHE A 36 -27.19 3.74 4.96
N ALA A 37 -28.40 4.29 4.89
CA ALA A 37 -29.59 3.56 4.45
C ALA A 37 -29.42 3.05 3.01
N LYS A 38 -29.72 1.76 2.77
CA LYS A 38 -29.48 1.06 1.48
C LYS A 38 -30.00 1.82 0.26
N ASP A 39 -31.22 2.36 0.35
CA ASP A 39 -31.86 3.09 -0.75
C ASP A 39 -31.12 4.38 -1.13
N SER A 40 -30.42 4.96 -0.17
CA SER A 40 -29.67 6.22 -0.32
C SER A 40 -28.15 6.02 -0.43
N ALA A 41 -27.64 4.82 -0.13
CA ALA A 41 -26.22 4.55 0.04
C ALA A 41 -25.42 4.84 -1.23
N ARG A 42 -25.97 4.55 -2.42
CA ARG A 42 -25.33 4.88 -3.70
C ARG A 42 -25.17 6.39 -3.88
N GLN A 43 -26.20 7.17 -3.55
CA GLN A 43 -26.16 8.63 -3.66
C GLN A 43 -25.18 9.23 -2.65
N TYR A 44 -25.22 8.76 -1.41
CA TYR A 44 -24.28 9.18 -0.37
C TYR A 44 -22.84 8.84 -0.72
N ALA A 45 -22.57 7.62 -1.21
CA ALA A 45 -21.24 7.21 -1.64
C ALA A 45 -20.65 8.16 -2.70
N SER A 46 -21.47 8.59 -3.67
CA SER A 46 -21.04 9.56 -4.69
C SER A 46 -20.84 10.96 -4.10
N LYS A 47 -21.74 11.43 -3.23
CA LYS A 47 -21.63 12.75 -2.60
C LYS A 47 -20.40 12.86 -1.71
N LEU A 48 -20.12 11.84 -0.88
CA LEU A 48 -19.01 11.83 0.08
C LEU A 48 -17.63 11.86 -0.58
N GLN A 49 -17.52 11.32 -1.80
CA GLN A 49 -16.29 11.36 -2.59
C GLN A 49 -16.14 12.67 -3.38
N ASN A 50 -17.16 13.53 -3.41
CA ASN A 50 -17.11 14.79 -4.15
C ASN A 50 -16.48 15.91 -3.28
N PRO A 51 -15.31 16.45 -3.68
CA PRO A 51 -14.61 17.47 -2.89
C PRO A 51 -15.37 18.80 -2.81
N LYS A 52 -16.28 19.09 -3.74
CA LYS A 52 -17.12 20.31 -3.68
C LYS A 52 -18.21 20.20 -2.62
N LEU A 53 -18.72 19.00 -2.38
CA LEU A 53 -19.81 18.76 -1.42
C LEU A 53 -19.28 18.40 -0.03
N TYR A 54 -18.28 17.52 0.02
CA TYR A 54 -17.71 16.99 1.27
C TYR A 54 -16.16 17.07 1.25
N PRO A 55 -15.58 18.28 1.20
CA PRO A 55 -14.13 18.49 1.14
C PRO A 55 -13.39 17.85 2.32
N LEU A 56 -13.97 17.84 3.52
CA LEU A 56 -13.37 17.23 4.71
C LEU A 56 -13.26 15.71 4.61
N VAL A 57 -14.27 15.06 4.00
CA VAL A 57 -14.28 13.60 3.82
C VAL A 57 -13.18 13.21 2.85
N VAL A 58 -13.08 13.92 1.72
CA VAL A 58 -12.04 13.70 0.72
C VAL A 58 -10.64 13.97 1.30
N LYS A 59 -10.48 15.03 2.10
CA LYS A 59 -9.22 15.30 2.80
C LYS A 59 -8.82 14.14 3.71
N HIS A 60 -9.76 13.62 4.50
CA HIS A 60 -9.50 12.50 5.40
C HIS A 60 -9.21 11.20 4.65
N MET A 61 -9.91 10.93 3.54
CA MET A 61 -9.58 9.82 2.64
C MET A 61 -8.15 9.93 2.08
N GLY A 62 -7.67 11.14 1.78
CA GLY A 62 -6.28 11.40 1.37
C GLY A 62 -5.28 10.98 2.45
N VAL A 63 -5.49 11.43 3.69
CA VAL A 63 -4.64 11.05 4.84
C VAL A 63 -4.63 9.52 5.03
N LEU A 64 -5.80 8.88 5.00
CA LEU A 64 -5.92 7.43 5.12
C LEU A 64 -5.20 6.70 3.98
N ARG A 65 -5.27 7.22 2.75
CA ARG A 65 -4.57 6.66 1.60
C ARG A 65 -3.06 6.74 1.76
N GLU A 66 -2.54 7.87 2.23
CA GLU A 66 -1.10 8.03 2.52
C GLU A 66 -0.64 7.09 3.64
N GLU A 67 -1.42 6.93 4.71
CA GLU A 67 -1.15 5.96 5.78
C GLU A 67 -1.16 4.51 5.27
N TRP A 68 -2.17 4.17 4.47
CA TRP A 68 -2.32 2.84 3.91
C TRP A 68 -1.20 2.53 2.91
N GLN A 69 -0.85 3.48 2.04
CA GLN A 69 0.28 3.36 1.13
C GLN A 69 1.59 3.18 1.90
N ARG A 70 1.89 4.01 2.92
CA ARG A 70 3.08 3.83 3.78
C ARG A 70 3.14 2.45 4.42
N LYS A 71 1.99 1.89 4.82
CA LYS A 71 1.93 0.53 5.40
C LYS A 71 2.39 -0.55 4.42
N TYR A 72 2.20 -0.39 3.12
CA TYR A 72 2.60 -1.37 2.10
C TYR A 72 3.75 -0.90 1.21
N GLU A 73 4.26 0.30 1.42
CA GLU A 73 5.38 0.86 0.68
C GLU A 73 6.65 0.03 0.91
N VAL A 74 7.32 -0.30 -0.19
CA VAL A 74 8.63 -0.96 -0.20
C VAL A 74 9.69 0.12 -0.24
N THR A 75 10.07 0.63 0.92
CA THR A 75 11.22 1.52 1.05
C THR A 75 12.52 0.71 1.13
N TYR A 76 13.66 1.32 0.77
CA TYR A 76 14.97 0.67 0.88
C TYR A 76 15.23 0.12 2.28
N GLU A 77 15.03 0.93 3.32
CA GLU A 77 15.23 0.55 4.72
C GLU A 77 14.37 -0.66 5.10
N ARG A 78 13.08 -0.63 4.72
CA ARG A 78 12.15 -1.72 4.99
C ARG A 78 12.55 -2.98 4.24
N HIS A 79 12.96 -2.88 2.98
CA HIS A 79 13.42 -4.01 2.20
C HIS A 79 14.63 -4.69 2.84
N ILE A 80 15.65 -3.92 3.23
CA ILE A 80 16.85 -4.42 3.92
C ILE A 80 16.50 -5.06 5.27
N ALA A 81 15.58 -4.45 6.03
CA ALA A 81 15.12 -4.99 7.30
C ALA A 81 14.35 -6.31 7.15
N GLU A 82 13.45 -6.41 6.16
CA GLU A 82 12.71 -7.64 5.85
C GLU A 82 13.64 -8.77 5.40
N LEU A 83 14.65 -8.50 4.58
CA LEU A 83 15.68 -9.50 4.22
C LEU A 83 16.43 -10.01 5.46
N GLY A 84 16.76 -9.12 6.41
CA GLY A 84 17.35 -9.51 7.69
C GLY A 84 16.43 -10.42 8.54
N LYS A 85 15.13 -10.13 8.58
CA LYS A 85 14.13 -10.97 9.27
C LYS A 85 14.00 -12.35 8.61
N ILE A 86 13.95 -12.40 7.28
CA ILE A 86 13.90 -13.65 6.50
C ILE A 86 15.14 -14.49 6.80
N ARG A 87 16.33 -13.87 6.79
CA ARG A 87 17.58 -14.54 7.18
C ARG A 87 17.48 -15.14 8.58
N GLN A 88 17.07 -14.36 9.58
CA GLN A 88 16.98 -14.84 10.96
C GLN A 88 15.96 -15.98 11.12
N SER A 89 14.82 -15.90 10.43
CA SER A 89 13.78 -16.94 10.41
C SER A 89 14.24 -18.22 9.70
N ALA A 90 15.04 -18.09 8.64
CA ALA A 90 15.65 -19.23 7.96
C ALA A 90 16.70 -19.91 8.85
N LEU A 91 17.54 -19.13 9.54
CA LEU A 91 18.53 -19.64 10.50
C LEU A 91 17.85 -20.42 11.65
N SER A 92 16.79 -19.88 12.24
CA SER A 92 16.09 -20.55 13.34
C SER A 92 15.44 -21.87 12.92
N LYS A 93 15.11 -22.03 11.63
CA LYS A 93 14.58 -23.27 11.05
C LYS A 93 15.68 -24.20 10.50
N GLY A 94 16.95 -23.85 10.63
CA GLY A 94 18.08 -24.63 10.08
C GLY A 94 18.21 -24.58 8.55
N ALA A 95 17.46 -23.68 7.89
CA ALA A 95 17.49 -23.51 6.43
C ALA A 95 18.65 -22.60 6.00
N TRP A 96 19.89 -23.07 6.15
CA TRP A 96 21.10 -22.29 5.94
C TRP A 96 21.23 -21.69 4.52
N SER A 97 20.89 -22.45 3.48
CA SER A 97 20.93 -21.95 2.09
C SER A 97 19.99 -20.75 1.89
N ALA A 98 18.78 -20.80 2.46
CA ALA A 98 17.83 -19.69 2.40
C ALA A 98 18.34 -18.46 3.18
N ALA A 99 18.98 -18.68 4.33
CA ALA A 99 19.59 -17.60 5.10
C ALA A 99 20.72 -16.90 4.34
N VAL A 100 21.63 -17.67 3.72
CA VAL A 100 22.74 -17.13 2.92
C VAL A 100 22.20 -16.35 1.72
N ASN A 101 21.22 -16.90 1.00
CA ASN A 101 20.61 -16.20 -0.15
C ASN A 101 19.95 -14.87 0.25
N ALA A 102 19.28 -14.83 1.41
CA ALA A 102 18.69 -13.60 1.94
C ALA A 102 19.77 -12.54 2.25
N GLU A 103 20.93 -12.94 2.77
CA GLU A 103 22.03 -12.00 3.04
C GLU A 103 22.72 -11.52 1.75
N VAL A 104 22.90 -12.40 0.76
CA VAL A 104 23.42 -12.02 -0.56
C VAL A 104 22.49 -11.00 -1.23
N ALA A 105 21.18 -11.25 -1.22
CA ALA A 105 20.20 -10.30 -1.74
C ALA A 105 20.26 -8.95 -0.99
N ARG A 106 20.46 -8.98 0.33
CA ARG A 106 20.57 -7.79 1.17
C ARG A 106 21.80 -6.97 0.80
N GLY A 107 22.95 -7.60 0.63
CA GLY A 107 24.16 -6.89 0.21
C GLY A 107 24.08 -6.39 -1.24
N LYS A 108 23.38 -7.10 -2.14
CA LYS A 108 23.11 -6.61 -3.50
C LYS A 108 22.25 -5.34 -3.47
N ALA A 109 21.19 -5.34 -2.68
CA ALA A 109 20.36 -4.15 -2.48
C ALA A 109 21.16 -2.98 -1.88
N ALA A 110 22.10 -3.27 -0.96
CA ALA A 110 22.99 -2.28 -0.36
C ALA A 110 24.17 -1.83 -1.26
N GLY A 111 24.26 -2.32 -2.50
CA GLY A 111 25.33 -1.95 -3.43
C GLY A 111 26.71 -2.54 -3.10
N LEU A 112 26.78 -3.54 -2.22
CA LEU A 112 28.04 -4.20 -1.84
C LEU A 112 28.57 -5.16 -2.92
N TYR A 113 27.74 -5.50 -3.91
CA TYR A 113 28.10 -6.38 -5.01
C TYR A 113 28.19 -5.61 -6.31
N ILE A 114 29.25 -5.87 -7.07
CA ILE A 114 29.43 -5.36 -8.43
C ILE A 114 29.19 -6.53 -9.40
N GLU A 115 28.19 -6.39 -10.27
CA GLU A 115 27.96 -7.37 -11.34
C GLU A 115 28.81 -7.00 -12.56
N GLN A 116 29.86 -7.79 -12.81
CA GLN A 116 30.67 -7.64 -14.02
C GLN A 116 30.08 -8.47 -15.15
N LYS A 117 29.61 -7.80 -16.21
CA LYS A 117 29.17 -8.45 -17.44
C LYS A 117 30.17 -8.16 -18.55
N ILE A 118 30.93 -9.18 -18.98
CA ILE A 118 31.82 -9.08 -20.15
C ILE A 118 30.98 -9.38 -21.39
N ILE A 119 30.73 -8.36 -22.21
CA ILE A 119 30.04 -8.51 -23.49
C ILE A 119 31.12 -8.59 -24.57
N ARG A 120 31.27 -9.76 -25.21
CA ARG A 120 32.12 -9.93 -26.40
C ARG A 120 31.26 -9.70 -27.64
N THR A 121 31.59 -8.69 -28.42
CA THR A 121 31.03 -8.49 -29.77
C THR A 121 32.08 -8.92 -30.79
N GLY A 122 31.76 -9.94 -31.60
CA GLY A 122 32.54 -10.32 -32.78
C GLY A 122 31.72 -10.02 -34.04
N LYS A 123 32.36 -9.47 -35.08
CA LYS A 123 31.79 -9.48 -36.43
C LYS A 123 32.02 -10.87 -37.02
N LEU A 124 30.99 -11.44 -37.65
CA LEU A 124 31.17 -12.54 -38.59
C LEU A 124 31.82 -11.91 -39.82
N GLU A 125 33.10 -12.21 -40.07
CA GLU A 125 33.70 -11.94 -41.38
C GLU A 125 33.39 -13.14 -42.29
N ASP A 126 33.07 -12.82 -43.56
CA ASP A 126 32.53 -13.69 -44.61
C ASP A 126 33.42 -14.89 -44.98
#